data_AF-A0A934RVJ0-F1
#
_entry.id   AF-A0A934RVJ0-F1
#
_cell.length_a   1.000
_cell.length_b   1.000
_cell.length_c   1.000
_cell.angle_alpha   90.00
_cell.angle_beta   90.00
_cell.angle_gamma   90.00
#
_symmetry.space_group_name_H-M   'P 1'
#
loop_
_entity.id
_entity.type
_entity.pdbx_description
1 polymer ?
#
loop_
_entity_poly.entity_id
_entity_poly.type
_entity_poly.pdbx_seq_one_letter_code
_entity_poly.pdbx_strand_id
1 'polypeptide(L)'
;MNTHQIIENDGLYLRGTVIGSKARAFKSKDDGRVSVMISHDIAYDGELLSWTQYVDPSEVEGLKLEGLEVLEFPSHEKFKPITLKILRSKVYQNRLSVTSAEVMESEAA
;
A
#
# COMPACT_ATOMS: atom_id res chain seq x y z
N MET A 1 11.32 19.57 18.04
CA MET A 1 10.43 18.39 18.18
C MET A 1 9.07 18.85 17.68
N ASN A 2 8.72 18.52 16.44
CA ASN A 2 7.45 18.96 15.85
C ASN A 2 6.43 17.84 15.95
N THR A 3 5.41 18.10 16.77
CA THR A 3 4.16 17.38 16.94
C THR A 3 3.46 17.19 15.59
N HIS A 4 3.20 15.95 15.18
CA HIS A 4 2.28 15.69 14.07
C HIS A 4 0.86 15.55 14.65
N GLN A 5 -0.01 16.49 14.26
CA GLN A 5 -1.42 16.50 14.60
C GLN A 5 -2.12 15.31 13.93
N ILE A 6 -2.81 14.50 14.73
CA ILE A 6 -3.96 13.74 14.26
C ILE A 6 -5.05 14.79 14.05
N ILE A 7 -5.27 15.22 12.80
CA ILE A 7 -6.30 16.22 12.51
C ILE A 7 -7.65 15.49 12.55
N GLU A 8 -8.39 15.71 13.63
CA GLU A 8 -9.77 15.27 13.77
C GLU A 8 -10.65 16.00 12.75
N ASN A 9 -10.92 15.30 11.65
CA ASN A 9 -12.20 15.31 10.93
C ASN A 9 -12.26 14.04 10.06
N ASP A 10 -12.89 12.99 10.60
CA ASP A 10 -13.36 11.74 9.95
C ASP A 10 -12.37 10.85 9.17
N GLY A 11 -11.10 10.76 9.57
CA GLY A 11 -10.19 9.73 9.03
C GLY A 11 -8.82 9.65 9.68
N LEU A 12 -8.19 8.47 9.63
CA LEU A 12 -6.79 8.29 10.04
C LEU A 12 -5.88 8.59 8.84
N TYR A 13 -5.01 9.59 8.96
CA TYR A 13 -4.05 9.96 7.92
C TYR A 13 -2.63 9.63 8.36
N LEU A 14 -1.82 9.11 7.44
CA LEU A 14 -0.42 8.77 7.67
C LEU A 14 0.44 9.40 6.58
N ARG A 15 1.44 10.19 6.98
CA ARG A 15 2.46 10.71 6.09
C ARG A 15 3.74 9.92 6.26
N GLY A 16 4.29 9.43 5.17
CA GLY A 16 5.51 8.62 5.19
C GLY A 16 6.29 8.72 3.89
N THR A 17 7.33 7.91 3.77
CA THR A 17 8.15 7.79 2.55
C THR A 17 8.12 6.35 2.07
N VAL A 18 7.85 6.15 0.78
CA VAL A 18 7.88 4.81 0.18
C VAL A 18 9.33 4.34 0.12
N ILE A 19 9.67 3.25 0.81
CA ILE A 19 11.02 2.69 0.78
C ILE A 19 11.14 1.48 -0.14
N GLY A 20 10.03 0.81 -0.42
CA GLY A 20 10.00 -0.37 -1.25
C GLY A 20 8.59 -0.76 -1.66
N SER A 21 8.51 -1.50 -2.75
CA SER A 21 7.26 -2.11 -3.23
C SER A 21 7.58 -3.53 -3.70
N LYS A 22 6.67 -4.46 -3.42
CA LYS A 22 6.77 -5.86 -3.82
C LYS A 22 5.40 -6.35 -4.29
N ALA A 23 5.39 -7.23 -5.28
CA ALA A 23 4.18 -7.86 -5.76
C ALA A 23 4.33 -9.38 -5.82
N ARG A 24 3.23 -10.10 -5.60
CA ARG A 24 3.18 -11.56 -5.69
C ARG A 24 1.81 -12.01 -6.21
N ALA A 25 1.81 -12.82 -7.27
CA ALA A 25 0.61 -13.51 -7.73
C ALA A 25 0.41 -14.82 -6.96
N PHE A 26 -0.84 -15.18 -6.73
CA PHE A 26 -1.23 -16.45 -6.12
C PHE A 26 -2.61 -16.86 -6.61
N LYS A 27 -2.89 -18.17 -6.61
CA LYS A 27 -4.25 -18.67 -6.84
C LYS A 27 -5.06 -18.51 -5.57
N SER A 28 -6.19 -17.83 -5.67
CA SER A 28 -7.18 -17.75 -4.61
C SER A 28 -7.71 -19.15 -4.31
N LYS A 29 -7.92 -19.43 -3.02
CA LYS A 29 -8.45 -20.74 -2.58
C LYS A 29 -9.94 -20.86 -2.81
N ASP A 30 -10.64 -19.75 -2.93
CA ASP A 30 -12.10 -19.71 -2.94
C ASP A 30 -12.67 -19.98 -4.34
N ASP A 31 -12.07 -19.40 -5.39
CA ASP A 31 -12.58 -19.46 -6.76
C ASP A 31 -11.54 -19.96 -7.78
N GLY A 32 -10.32 -20.26 -7.35
CA GLY A 32 -9.22 -20.68 -8.21
C GLY A 32 -8.67 -19.60 -9.14
N ARG A 33 -9.16 -18.35 -9.04
CA ARG A 33 -8.68 -17.22 -9.85
C ARG A 33 -7.30 -16.79 -9.39
N VAL A 34 -6.57 -16.15 -10.30
CA VAL A 34 -5.26 -15.55 -9.97
C VAL A 34 -5.52 -14.17 -9.39
N SER A 35 -5.03 -13.95 -8.17
CA SER A 35 -5.03 -12.63 -7.51
C SER A 35 -3.60 -12.18 -7.29
N VAL A 36 -3.38 -10.87 -7.26
CA VAL A 36 -2.05 -10.30 -7.01
C VAL A 36 -2.10 -9.47 -5.74
N MET A 37 -1.15 -9.73 -4.86
CA MET A 37 -0.88 -8.93 -3.68
C MET A 37 0.22 -7.93 -4.01
N ILE A 38 -0.08 -6.63 -3.93
CA ILE A 38 0.90 -5.55 -4.05
C ILE A 38 1.08 -4.95 -2.66
N SER A 39 2.32 -4.86 -2.19
CA SER A 39 2.65 -4.37 -0.85
C SER A 39 3.72 -3.29 -0.95
N HIS A 40 3.41 -2.13 -0.38
CA HIS A 40 4.30 -0.98 -0.26
C HIS A 40 4.79 -0.88 1.19
N ASP A 41 6.10 -0.81 1.35
CA ASP A 41 6.74 -0.60 2.64
C ASP A 41 7.01 0.91 2.78
N ILE A 42 6.42 1.51 3.82
CA ILE A 42 6.39 2.96 4.05
C ILE A 42 7.05 3.25 5.39
N ALA A 43 8.13 4.02 5.37
CA ALA A 43 8.75 4.53 6.58
C ALA A 43 7.97 5.75 7.08
N TYR A 44 7.57 5.74 8.34
CA TYR A 44 6.87 6.86 9.00
C TYR A 44 7.35 6.94 10.45
N ASP A 45 7.68 8.14 10.93
CA ASP A 45 8.07 8.42 12.32
C ASP A 45 9.04 7.40 12.98
N GLY A 46 10.01 6.89 12.22
CA GLY A 46 10.97 5.88 12.70
C GLY A 46 10.45 4.44 12.73
N GLU A 47 9.20 4.22 12.36
CA GLU A 47 8.55 2.91 12.20
C GLU A 47 8.37 2.53 10.73
N LEU A 48 7.89 1.30 10.52
CA LEU A 48 7.62 0.74 9.20
C LEU A 48 6.16 0.27 9.10
N LEU A 49 5.43 0.82 8.14
CA LEU A 49 4.09 0.43 7.74
C LEU A 49 4.16 -0.44 6.48
N SER A 50 3.41 -1.52 6.44
CA SER A 50 3.12 -2.20 5.17
C SER A 50 1.69 -1.86 4.72
N TRP A 51 1.57 -1.24 3.55
CA TRP A 51 0.30 -1.03 2.86
C TRP A 51 0.13 -2.08 1.78
N THR A 52 -0.84 -2.98 1.96
CA THR A 52 -1.03 -4.15 1.10
C THR A 52 -2.41 -4.11 0.46
N GLN A 53 -2.44 -4.30 -0.85
CA GLN A 53 -3.64 -4.34 -1.68
C GLN A 53 -3.72 -5.70 -2.38
N TYR A 54 -4.93 -6.22 -2.50
CA TYR A 54 -5.22 -7.42 -3.28
C TYR A 54 -6.03 -6.99 -4.48
N VAL A 55 -5.54 -7.31 -5.67
CA VAL A 55 -6.13 -6.86 -6.93
C VAL A 55 -6.33 -8.02 -7.88
N ASP A 56 -7.37 -7.93 -8.70
CA ASP A 56 -7.53 -8.81 -9.85
C ASP A 56 -6.65 -8.28 -11.00
N PRO A 57 -5.84 -9.13 -11.66
CA PRO A 57 -4.98 -8.70 -12.75
C PRO A 57 -5.71 -8.08 -13.93
N SER A 58 -6.99 -8.41 -14.12
CA SER A 58 -7.82 -7.85 -15.19
C SER A 58 -8.30 -6.42 -14.89
N GLU A 59 -8.24 -5.97 -13.64
CA GLU A 59 -8.73 -4.65 -13.21
C GLU A 59 -7.61 -3.61 -13.07
N VAL A 60 -6.34 -4.02 -13.17
CA VAL A 60 -5.20 -3.14 -12.90
C VAL A 60 -4.33 -2.94 -14.12
N GLU A 61 -4.31 -1.70 -14.59
CA GLU A 61 -3.41 -1.26 -15.65
C GLU A 61 -1.94 -1.29 -15.18
N GLY A 62 -1.03 -1.69 -16.09
CA GLY A 62 0.40 -1.79 -15.78
C GLY A 62 0.80 -3.02 -14.97
N LEU A 63 -0.12 -3.95 -14.70
CA LEU A 63 0.19 -5.26 -14.14
C LEU A 63 0.42 -6.27 -15.27
N LYS A 64 1.60 -6.91 -15.30
CA LYS A 64 1.91 -7.99 -16.25
C LYS A 64 2.31 -9.25 -15.52
N LEU A 65 1.68 -10.37 -15.90
CA LEU A 65 1.90 -11.68 -15.30
C LEU A 65 2.32 -12.71 -16.35
N GLU A 66 3.21 -13.61 -15.96
CA GLU A 66 3.46 -14.87 -16.67
C GLU A 66 3.12 -16.04 -15.74
N GLY A 67 1.91 -16.58 -15.88
CA GLY A 67 1.39 -17.59 -14.96
C GLY A 67 1.20 -17.05 -13.53
N LEU A 68 2.15 -17.36 -12.63
CA LEU A 68 2.18 -16.86 -11.25
C LEU A 68 3.40 -15.95 -10.98
N GLU A 69 4.17 -15.62 -12.01
CA GLU A 69 5.25 -14.67 -11.92
C GLU A 69 4.74 -13.25 -12.22
N VAL A 70 5.14 -12.28 -11.40
CA VAL A 70 4.82 -10.86 -11.62
C VAL A 70 5.99 -10.20 -12.34
N LEU A 71 5.77 -9.81 -13.59
CA LEU A 71 6.80 -9.16 -14.42
C LEU A 71 6.80 -7.64 -14.23
N GLU A 72 5.61 -7.03 -14.19
CA GLU A 72 5.44 -5.60 -13.97
C GLU A 72 4.24 -5.37 -13.04
N PHE A 73 4.29 -4.32 -12.22
CA PHE A 73 3.20 -3.93 -11.34
C PHE A 73 3.24 -2.41 -11.07
N PRO A 74 2.08 -1.77 -10.82
CA PRO A 74 2.05 -0.38 -10.42
C PRO A 74 2.76 -0.23 -9.07
N SER A 75 3.81 0.59 -9.05
CA SER A 75 4.58 0.87 -7.85
C SER A 75 4.73 2.36 -7.65
N HIS A 76 4.71 2.79 -6.40
CA HIS A 76 5.07 4.14 -6.06
C HIS A 76 6.59 4.32 -6.15
N GLU A 77 7.00 5.50 -6.61
CA GLU A 77 8.40 5.83 -6.73
C GLU A 77 9.09 5.76 -5.37
N LYS A 78 10.25 5.08 -5.36
CA LYS A 78 11.03 4.93 -4.14
C LYS A 78 11.53 6.29 -3.66
N PHE A 79 11.55 6.45 -2.35
CA PHE A 79 12.00 7.64 -1.63
C PHE A 79 11.17 8.90 -1.88
N LYS A 80 9.97 8.77 -2.46
CA LYS A 80 9.00 9.87 -2.51
C LYS A 80 8.12 9.91 -1.27
N PRO A 81 7.84 11.12 -0.74
CA PRO A 81 6.87 11.28 0.33
C PRO A 81 5.47 10.97 -0.19
N ILE A 82 4.66 10.32 0.64
CA ILE A 82 3.28 9.97 0.35
C ILE A 82 2.41 10.27 1.56
N THR A 83 1.19 10.75 1.30
CA THR A 83 0.15 10.90 2.32
C THR A 83 -0.93 9.86 2.04
N LEU A 84 -1.20 9.01 3.02
CA LEU A 84 -2.23 7.98 2.96
C LEU A 84 -3.39 8.37 3.85
N LYS A 85 -4.61 8.32 3.30
CA LYS A 85 -5.84 8.25 4.08
C LYS A 85 -6.16 6.79 4.33
N ILE A 86 -5.99 6.33 5.56
CA ILE A 86 -6.23 4.95 5.97
C ILE A 86 -7.73 4.72 6.11
N LEU A 87 -8.27 3.86 5.25
CA LEU A 87 -9.67 3.44 5.29
C LEU A 87 -9.84 2.19 6.17
N ARG A 88 -8.89 1.26 6.09
CA ARG A 88 -8.90 0.03 6.90
C ARG A 88 -7.49 -0.40 7.24
N SER A 89 -7.27 -0.62 8.52
CA SER A 89 -6.03 -1.17 9.06
C SER A 89 -6.29 -2.40 9.92
N LYS A 90 -5.23 -3.18 10.11
CA LYS A 90 -5.17 -4.30 11.03
C LYS A 90 -3.81 -4.31 11.70
N VAL A 91 -3.76 -4.63 12.98
CA VAL A 91 -2.49 -4.93 13.64
C VAL A 91 -2.17 -6.40 13.41
N TYR A 92 -1.03 -6.68 12.79
CA TYR A 92 -0.53 -8.03 12.56
C TYR A 92 0.92 -8.10 13.01
N GLN A 93 1.25 -9.10 13.85
CA GLN A 93 2.60 -9.26 14.41
C GLN A 93 3.17 -7.98 15.04
N ASN A 94 2.33 -7.26 15.81
CA ASN A 94 2.69 -6.01 16.48
C ASN A 94 3.12 -4.87 15.53
N ARG A 95 2.71 -4.94 14.26
CA ARG A 95 2.91 -3.89 13.25
C ARG A 95 1.59 -3.44 12.67
N LEU A 96 1.48 -2.15 12.38
CA LEU A 96 0.35 -1.59 11.65
C LEU A 96 0.42 -2.07 10.19
N SER A 97 -0.62 -2.77 9.75
CA SER A 97 -0.79 -3.18 8.35
C SER A 97 -2.02 -2.49 7.79
N VAL A 98 -1.84 -1.71 6.73
CA VAL A 98 -2.94 -1.03 6.05
C VAL A 98 -3.42 -1.91 4.91
N THR A 99 -4.70 -2.27 4.94
CA THR A 99 -5.32 -3.13 3.91
C THR A 99 -6.08 -2.33 2.87
N SER A 100 -6.43 -1.08 3.19
CA SER A 100 -7.07 -0.16 2.26
C SER A 100 -6.72 1.27 2.67
N ALA A 101 -6.20 2.03 1.72
CA ALA A 101 -5.90 3.44 1.86
C ALA A 101 -6.01 4.13 0.52
N GLU A 102 -6.34 5.42 0.56
CA GLU A 102 -6.32 6.31 -0.58
C GLU A 102 -5.05 7.15 -0.53
N VAL A 103 -4.33 7.22 -1.64
CA VAL A 103 -3.19 8.12 -1.77
C VAL A 103 -3.72 9.53 -1.99
N MET A 104 -3.35 10.44 -1.11
CA MET A 104 -3.60 11.85 -1.30
C MET A 104 -2.37 12.44 -1.99
N GLU A 105 -2.53 12.87 -3.23
CA GLU A 105 -1.53 13.71 -3.87
C GLU A 105 -1.47 15.03 -3.09
N SER A 106 -0.34 15.26 -2.41
CA SER A 106 -0.05 16.58 -1.86
C SER A 106 0.32 17.45 -3.05
N GLU A 107 -0.65 18.18 -3.59
CA GLU A 107 -0.39 19.28 -4.52
C GLU A 107 0.62 20.20 -3.84
N ALA A 108 1.84 20.23 -4.36
CA ALA A 108 2.88 21.14 -3.90
C ALA A 108 2.52 22.53 -4.45
N ALA A 109 1.91 23.36 -3.61
CA ALA A 109 1.78 24.79 -3.84
C ALA A 109 3.11 25.52 -3.57
#